data_AF-A0A959EX44-F1
#
_entry.id   AF-A0A959EX44-F1
#
_cell.length_a   1.000
_cell.length_b   1.000
_cell.length_c   1.000
_cell.angle_alpha   90.00
_cell.angle_beta   90.00
_cell.angle_gamma   90.00
#
_symmetry.space_group_name_H-M   'P 1'
#
loop_
_entity.id
_entity.type
_entity.pdbx_description
1 polymer ?
#
loop_
_entity_poly.entity_id
_entity_poly.type
_entity_poly.pdbx_seq_one_letter_code
_entity_poly.pdbx_strand_id
1 'polypeptide(L)'
;TRTSTSVTAFSANDNMKFNSSGGKDAWPAGSYLNIWVCDLSGGLLGYAQFPGGPASTDGVVIDYAYFGTIGTATPPFHLGRTATHEVGHWLNLRHIWGDGPCSVDDFVTDTPTSDAANYGCPIGHVSCSTTDMVQNYMDYTDDACMNLYTTGQKNRMRAVFDTGGARQSLLNSTACNGG
;
A
#
# COMPACT_ATOMS: atom_id res chain seq x y z
N THR A 1 11.89 14.45 1.63
CA THR A 1 12.33 15.75 1.09
C THR A 1 11.49 16.13 -0.12
N ARG A 2 11.38 17.40 -0.50
CA ARG A 2 10.83 17.78 -1.81
C ARG A 2 11.96 17.80 -2.86
N THR A 3 11.70 17.23 -4.04
CA THR A 3 12.68 17.11 -5.12
C THR A 3 12.07 17.68 -6.40
N SER A 4 12.73 18.64 -7.04
CA SER A 4 12.31 19.14 -8.35
C SER A 4 12.72 18.17 -9.43
N THR A 5 11.88 17.99 -10.45
CA THR A 5 12.15 17.11 -11.58
C THR A 5 11.59 17.69 -12.88
N SER A 6 12.19 17.34 -14.02
CA SER A 6 11.65 17.62 -15.35
C SER A 6 10.76 16.50 -15.88
N VAL A 7 10.68 15.37 -15.17
CA VAL A 7 9.79 14.27 -15.51
C VAL A 7 8.36 14.69 -15.15
N THR A 8 7.48 14.72 -16.14
CA THR A 8 6.10 15.19 -15.96
C THR A 8 5.21 14.15 -15.30
N ALA A 9 5.44 12.86 -15.57
CA ALA A 9 4.76 11.74 -14.91
C ALA A 9 5.64 10.49 -14.93
N PHE A 10 5.49 9.62 -13.94
CA PHE A 10 6.18 8.34 -13.84
C PHE A 10 5.23 7.16 -14.12
N SER A 11 5.75 6.07 -14.67
CA SER A 11 5.03 4.79 -14.71
C SER A 11 5.45 3.90 -13.53
N ALA A 12 4.76 2.78 -13.32
CA ALA A 12 5.08 1.79 -12.29
C ALA A 12 6.33 0.95 -12.66
N ASN A 13 7.47 1.61 -12.84
CA ASN A 13 8.75 1.01 -13.21
C ASN A 13 9.90 1.44 -12.29
N ASP A 14 9.58 1.99 -11.13
CA ASP A 14 10.52 2.43 -10.09
C ASP A 14 11.45 3.61 -10.45
N ASN A 15 11.29 4.25 -11.62
CA ASN A 15 12.12 5.40 -11.99
C ASN A 15 12.05 6.57 -10.98
N MET A 16 10.93 6.75 -10.27
CA MET A 16 10.81 7.79 -9.23
C MET A 16 11.69 7.50 -7.99
N LYS A 17 12.17 6.27 -7.84
CA LYS A 17 13.00 5.82 -6.70
C LYS A 17 14.49 6.06 -6.91
N PHE A 18 14.91 6.64 -8.04
CA PHE A 18 16.32 6.91 -8.35
C PHE A 18 16.56 8.34 -8.82
N ASN A 19 17.61 8.96 -8.31
CA ASN A 19 18.07 10.29 -8.74
C ASN A 19 18.44 10.29 -10.24
N SER A 20 19.02 9.19 -10.73
CA SER A 20 19.47 9.05 -12.13
C SER A 20 18.35 9.11 -13.16
N SER A 21 17.12 8.83 -12.75
CA SER A 21 15.91 8.87 -13.59
C SER A 21 14.98 10.04 -13.22
N GLY A 22 15.51 11.08 -12.56
CA GLY A 22 14.75 12.27 -12.18
C GLY A 22 13.86 12.08 -10.95
N GLY A 23 14.02 10.98 -10.22
CA GLY A 23 13.37 10.68 -8.95
C GLY A 23 14.23 11.04 -7.74
N LYS A 24 14.11 10.24 -6.67
CA LYS A 24 14.89 10.40 -5.45
C LYS A 24 15.28 9.06 -4.85
N ASP A 25 16.58 8.84 -4.66
CA ASP A 25 17.09 7.61 -4.02
C ASP A 25 16.46 7.39 -2.64
N ALA A 26 16.16 6.12 -2.35
CA ALA A 26 15.64 5.68 -1.06
C ALA A 26 16.59 6.03 0.09
N TRP A 27 16.00 6.41 1.23
CA TRP A 27 16.70 6.31 2.51
C TRP A 27 16.85 4.84 2.91
N PRO A 28 17.79 4.47 3.81
CA PRO A 28 18.02 3.09 4.19
C PRO A 28 16.73 2.38 4.66
N ALA A 29 16.26 1.39 3.90
CA ALA A 29 14.98 0.71 4.17
C ALA A 29 14.94 -0.02 5.52
N GLY A 30 16.10 -0.37 6.09
CA GLY A 30 16.19 -0.91 7.45
C GLY A 30 15.96 0.12 8.57
N SER A 31 15.82 1.39 8.23
CA SER A 31 15.62 2.49 9.19
C SER A 31 14.41 3.36 8.87
N TYR A 32 13.88 3.31 7.64
CA TYR A 32 12.80 4.15 7.15
C TYR A 32 11.82 3.37 6.27
N LEU A 33 10.53 3.67 6.40
CA LEU A 33 9.58 3.47 5.31
C LEU A 33 9.73 4.64 4.33
N ASN A 34 10.12 4.34 3.10
CA ASN A 34 10.14 5.33 2.03
C ASN A 34 8.74 5.44 1.39
N ILE A 35 8.25 6.67 1.28
CA ILE A 35 7.00 7.00 0.59
C ILE A 35 7.35 8.03 -0.48
N TRP A 36 7.26 7.63 -1.75
CA TRP A 36 7.38 8.56 -2.87
C TRP A 36 6.01 9.08 -3.25
N VAL A 37 5.91 10.40 -3.43
CA VAL A 37 4.69 11.07 -3.89
C VAL A 37 5.03 11.82 -5.16
N CYS A 38 4.42 11.44 -6.29
CA CYS A 38 4.68 12.00 -7.61
C CYS A 38 3.43 11.90 -8.50
N ASP A 39 3.50 12.44 -9.72
CA ASP A 39 2.47 12.21 -10.75
C ASP A 39 2.68 10.82 -11.37
N LEU A 40 1.68 9.94 -11.26
CA LEU A 40 1.66 8.58 -11.79
C LEU A 40 0.77 8.52 -13.03
N SER A 41 1.38 8.06 -14.13
CA SER A 41 0.68 7.82 -15.39
C SER A 41 -0.21 6.57 -15.34
N GLY A 42 -1.17 6.49 -16.27
CA GLY A 42 -1.99 5.30 -16.48
C GLY A 42 -3.16 5.11 -15.50
N GLY A 43 -3.47 6.13 -14.68
CA GLY A 43 -4.58 6.09 -13.72
C GLY A 43 -4.28 5.28 -12.45
N LEU A 44 -3.01 4.98 -12.19
CA LEU A 44 -2.59 4.26 -10.99
C LEU A 44 -2.65 5.17 -9.76
N LEU A 45 -3.31 4.74 -8.68
CA LEU A 45 -3.39 5.50 -7.44
C LEU A 45 -2.10 5.40 -6.61
N GLY A 46 -1.49 4.22 -6.62
CA GLY A 46 -0.27 3.91 -5.89
C GLY A 46 0.18 2.48 -6.16
N TYR A 47 1.36 2.14 -5.64
CA TYR A 47 1.85 0.76 -5.61
C TYR A 47 2.90 0.57 -4.52
N ALA A 48 3.10 -0.67 -4.09
CA ALA A 48 4.04 -1.05 -3.05
C ALA A 48 5.04 -2.12 -3.51
N GLN A 49 6.19 -2.17 -2.85
CA GLN A 49 7.06 -3.34 -2.88
C GLN A 49 6.76 -4.23 -1.66
N PHE A 50 6.43 -5.50 -1.91
CA PHE A 50 6.30 -6.51 -0.86
C PHE A 50 7.64 -6.77 -0.16
N PRO A 51 7.62 -7.27 1.10
CA PRO A 51 8.86 -7.64 1.79
C PRO A 51 9.72 -8.66 1.01
N GLY A 52 11.04 -8.53 1.13
CA GLY A 52 12.02 -9.42 0.50
C GLY A 52 12.58 -8.90 -0.83
N GLY A 53 12.05 -7.80 -1.36
CA GLY A 53 12.62 -7.10 -2.51
C GLY A 53 13.90 -6.30 -2.19
N PRO A 54 14.52 -5.68 -3.20
CA PRO A 54 15.75 -4.91 -3.03
C PRO A 54 15.52 -3.63 -2.21
N ALA A 55 16.49 -3.30 -1.35
CA ALA A 55 16.39 -2.17 -0.42
C ALA A 55 16.34 -0.80 -1.11
N SER A 56 16.91 -0.68 -2.32
CA SER A 56 16.92 0.57 -3.09
C SER A 56 15.54 0.98 -3.61
N THR A 57 14.58 0.06 -3.65
CA THR A 57 13.22 0.29 -4.14
C THR A 57 12.14 -0.06 -3.10
N ASP A 58 12.54 -0.46 -1.88
CA ASP A 58 11.60 -0.81 -0.81
C ASP A 58 10.85 0.43 -0.31
N GLY A 59 9.52 0.29 -0.24
CA GLY A 59 8.61 1.34 0.17
C GLY A 59 7.34 1.34 -0.68
N VAL A 60 6.66 2.48 -0.67
CA VAL A 60 5.39 2.70 -1.39
C VAL A 60 5.47 3.96 -2.23
N VAL A 61 4.73 3.97 -3.34
CA VAL A 61 4.60 5.13 -4.22
C VAL A 61 3.13 5.47 -4.32
N ILE A 62 2.77 6.74 -4.13
CA ILE A 62 1.39 7.23 -4.17
C ILE A 62 1.31 8.39 -5.16
N ASP A 63 0.27 8.42 -5.97
CA ASP A 63 -0.01 9.58 -6.81
C ASP A 63 -0.36 10.79 -5.93
N TYR A 64 0.18 11.97 -6.27
CA TYR A 64 -0.03 13.19 -5.50
C TYR A 64 -1.50 13.62 -5.37
N ALA A 65 -2.36 13.23 -6.32
CA ALA A 65 -3.78 13.50 -6.32
C ALA A 65 -4.55 12.62 -5.32
N TYR A 66 -3.94 11.56 -4.78
CA TYR A 66 -4.57 10.62 -3.85
C TYR A 66 -3.74 10.43 -2.56
N PHE A 67 -2.85 11.38 -2.27
CA PHE A 67 -2.03 11.39 -1.06
C PHE A 67 -2.54 12.39 -0.02
N GLY A 68 -2.79 11.91 1.20
CA GLY A 68 -3.27 12.73 2.31
C GLY A 68 -4.77 13.03 2.22
N THR A 69 -5.20 14.09 2.91
CA THR A 69 -6.63 14.46 3.05
C THR A 69 -6.90 15.95 2.81
N ILE A 70 -5.92 16.66 2.26
CA ILE A 70 -5.95 18.11 2.05
C ILE A 70 -5.31 18.46 0.70
N GLY A 71 -5.46 19.70 0.26
CA GLY A 71 -4.75 20.22 -0.90
C GLY A 71 -5.18 19.54 -2.20
N THR A 72 -4.29 18.76 -2.80
CA THR A 72 -4.49 18.11 -4.11
C THR A 72 -5.25 16.78 -4.04
N ALA A 73 -5.53 16.27 -2.84
CA ALA A 73 -6.30 15.04 -2.65
C ALA A 73 -7.69 15.15 -3.31
N THR A 74 -8.02 14.20 -4.19
CA THR A 74 -9.17 14.28 -5.10
C THR A 74 -10.17 13.14 -4.86
N PRO A 75 -11.48 13.43 -4.70
CA PRO A 75 -12.50 12.40 -4.58
C PRO A 75 -12.56 11.45 -5.80
N PRO A 76 -12.89 10.15 -5.61
CA PRO A 76 -13.31 9.54 -4.34
C PRO A 76 -12.15 9.19 -3.39
N PHE A 77 -10.89 9.19 -3.84
CA PHE A 77 -9.72 8.73 -3.08
C PHE A 77 -8.99 9.85 -2.33
N HIS A 78 -9.71 10.56 -1.45
CA HIS A 78 -9.25 11.79 -0.80
C HIS A 78 -9.19 11.72 0.74
N LEU A 79 -9.29 10.52 1.32
CA LEU A 79 -9.22 10.29 2.76
C LEU A 79 -7.95 9.53 3.16
N GLY A 80 -6.98 9.44 2.24
CA GLY A 80 -5.66 8.83 2.46
C GLY A 80 -5.67 7.31 2.52
N ARG A 81 -6.71 6.63 2.00
CA ARG A 81 -6.77 5.17 2.06
C ARG A 81 -5.89 4.49 1.03
N THR A 82 -5.56 5.14 -0.09
CA THR A 82 -4.49 4.66 -0.99
C THR A 82 -3.19 4.39 -0.23
N ALA A 83 -2.70 5.33 0.57
CA ALA A 83 -1.50 5.10 1.37
C ALA A 83 -1.70 4.01 2.44
N THR A 84 -2.89 3.91 3.02
CA THR A 84 -3.21 2.85 3.99
C THR A 84 -3.11 1.47 3.33
N HIS A 85 -3.68 1.31 2.14
CA HIS A 85 -3.67 0.11 1.31
C HIS A 85 -2.24 -0.29 0.90
N GLU A 86 -1.48 0.63 0.31
CA GLU A 86 -0.10 0.33 -0.12
C GLU A 86 0.81 -0.04 1.06
N VAL A 87 0.63 0.61 2.22
CA VAL A 87 1.37 0.24 3.43
C VAL A 87 0.95 -1.15 3.93
N GLY A 88 -0.29 -1.57 3.71
CA GLY A 88 -0.73 -2.95 3.92
C GLY A 88 0.08 -3.96 3.09
N HIS A 89 0.26 -3.70 1.79
CA HIS A 89 1.14 -4.51 0.93
C HIS A 89 2.59 -4.51 1.39
N TRP A 90 3.13 -3.33 1.73
CA TRP A 90 4.47 -3.21 2.30
C TRP A 90 4.60 -4.01 3.61
N LEU A 91 3.53 -4.17 4.37
CA LEU A 91 3.42 -5.03 5.57
C LEU A 91 2.94 -6.46 5.28
N ASN A 92 3.08 -6.96 4.04
CA ASN A 92 2.81 -8.34 3.63
C ASN A 92 1.33 -8.75 3.54
N LEU A 93 0.42 -7.80 3.40
CA LEU A 93 -0.98 -8.10 3.08
C LEU A 93 -1.20 -8.21 1.58
N ARG A 94 -2.03 -9.15 1.16
CA ARG A 94 -2.52 -9.26 -0.22
C ARG A 94 -3.87 -8.57 -0.34
N HIS A 95 -4.29 -8.34 -1.56
CA HIS A 95 -5.68 -8.03 -1.86
C HIS A 95 -6.61 -9.10 -1.30
N ILE A 96 -7.79 -8.71 -0.78
CA ILE A 96 -8.69 -9.66 -0.09
C ILE A 96 -9.28 -10.74 -1.00
N TRP A 97 -9.29 -10.53 -2.31
CA TRP A 97 -9.67 -11.54 -3.31
C TRP A 97 -8.48 -12.41 -3.79
N GLY A 98 -7.31 -12.25 -3.16
CA GLY A 98 -6.12 -13.06 -3.43
C GLY A 98 -5.48 -12.85 -4.81
N ASP A 99 -5.89 -11.83 -5.58
CA ASP A 99 -5.51 -11.65 -6.99
C ASP A 99 -5.98 -12.78 -7.92
N GLY A 100 -7.10 -13.42 -7.58
CA GLY A 100 -7.71 -14.48 -8.40
C GLY A 100 -9.17 -14.74 -8.04
N PRO A 101 -9.78 -15.78 -8.65
CA PRO A 101 -11.15 -16.18 -8.33
C PRO A 101 -11.21 -16.83 -6.94
N CYS A 102 -12.41 -17.27 -6.51
CA CYS A 102 -12.70 -17.90 -5.21
C CYS A 102 -11.78 -19.05 -4.73
N SER A 103 -10.89 -19.57 -5.57
CA SER A 103 -9.89 -20.59 -5.21
C SER A 103 -8.56 -20.00 -4.75
N VAL A 104 -8.38 -18.68 -4.80
CA VAL A 104 -7.16 -17.97 -4.40
C VAL A 104 -7.43 -17.19 -3.13
N ASP A 105 -6.45 -17.20 -2.22
CA ASP A 105 -6.60 -16.69 -0.86
C ASP A 105 -5.58 -15.57 -0.58
N ASP A 106 -5.94 -14.65 0.30
CA ASP A 106 -5.06 -13.59 0.78
C ASP A 106 -4.14 -14.07 1.94
N PHE A 107 -4.33 -15.33 2.35
CA PHE A 107 -3.67 -16.02 3.46
C PHE A 107 -4.02 -15.44 4.83
N VAL A 108 -5.24 -14.94 4.99
CA VAL A 108 -5.80 -14.44 6.24
C VAL A 108 -7.16 -15.09 6.49
N THR A 109 -7.27 -15.93 7.52
CA THR A 109 -8.48 -16.75 7.71
C THR A 109 -9.73 -15.99 8.16
N ASP A 110 -9.59 -14.73 8.60
CA ASP A 110 -10.70 -13.88 9.05
C ASP A 110 -11.11 -12.82 8.01
N THR A 111 -10.56 -12.86 6.80
CA THR A 111 -11.09 -12.17 5.61
C THR A 111 -11.95 -13.17 4.80
N PRO A 112 -13.24 -12.89 4.57
CA PRO A 112 -14.09 -13.73 3.72
C PRO A 112 -13.56 -13.81 2.29
N THR A 113 -13.62 -14.99 1.68
CA THR A 113 -13.19 -15.20 0.30
C THR A 113 -14.02 -14.35 -0.65
N SER A 114 -13.33 -13.63 -1.56
CA SER A 114 -13.95 -12.81 -2.60
C SER A 114 -13.48 -13.26 -3.98
N ASP A 115 -14.28 -13.07 -5.03
CA ASP A 115 -13.93 -13.53 -6.40
C ASP A 115 -13.14 -12.50 -7.22
N ALA A 116 -13.22 -11.23 -6.82
CA ALA A 116 -12.55 -10.10 -7.44
C ALA A 116 -12.52 -8.88 -6.49
N ALA A 117 -11.87 -7.81 -6.95
CA ALA A 117 -11.96 -6.48 -6.35
C ALA A 117 -13.38 -5.91 -6.41
N ASN A 118 -13.80 -5.24 -5.34
CA ASN A 118 -14.98 -4.40 -5.31
C ASN A 118 -14.60 -2.93 -5.53
N TYR A 119 -15.43 -2.16 -6.25
CA TYR A 119 -15.23 -0.73 -6.52
C TYR A 119 -16.44 0.09 -6.07
N GLY A 120 -16.24 1.38 -5.77
CA GLY A 120 -17.30 2.21 -5.20
C GLY A 120 -17.56 1.85 -3.75
N CYS A 121 -18.82 1.71 -3.34
CA CYS A 121 -19.17 1.23 -1.99
C CYS A 121 -20.31 0.20 -2.00
N PRO A 122 -20.09 -1.02 -2.52
CA PRO A 122 -21.13 -2.04 -2.70
C PRO A 122 -21.32 -2.84 -1.41
N ILE A 123 -21.78 -2.19 -0.34
CA ILE A 123 -22.05 -2.84 0.95
C ILE A 123 -23.07 -3.97 0.77
N GLY A 124 -22.72 -5.16 1.23
CA GLY A 124 -23.57 -6.35 1.12
C GLY A 124 -23.38 -7.14 -0.18
N HIS A 125 -22.35 -6.81 -0.99
CA HIS A 125 -21.93 -7.66 -2.09
C HIS A 125 -21.63 -9.08 -1.59
N VAL A 126 -22.02 -10.09 -2.37
CA VAL A 126 -21.86 -11.50 -2.03
C VAL A 126 -21.17 -12.18 -3.21
N SER A 127 -20.02 -12.75 -2.94
CA SER A 127 -19.30 -13.64 -3.84
C SER A 127 -18.80 -14.86 -3.06
N CYS A 128 -18.36 -15.92 -3.75
CA CYS A 128 -17.79 -17.11 -3.10
C CYS A 128 -18.62 -17.71 -1.94
N SER A 129 -19.95 -17.53 -1.97
CA SER A 129 -20.89 -17.91 -0.90
C SER A 129 -20.72 -17.17 0.45
N THR A 130 -20.00 -16.05 0.47
CA THR A 130 -19.83 -15.18 1.65
C THR A 130 -20.13 -13.72 1.31
N THR A 131 -20.34 -12.87 2.32
CA THR A 131 -20.43 -11.42 2.10
C THR A 131 -19.02 -10.85 2.04
N ASP A 132 -18.69 -10.19 0.94
CA ASP A 132 -17.39 -9.58 0.73
C ASP A 132 -17.16 -8.46 1.76
N MET A 133 -15.94 -8.39 2.28
CA MET A 133 -15.56 -7.40 3.28
C MET A 133 -15.14 -6.09 2.61
N VAL A 134 -16.09 -5.44 1.91
CA VAL A 134 -15.85 -4.23 1.09
C VAL A 134 -15.30 -3.03 1.87
N GLN A 135 -15.39 -3.05 3.19
CA GLN A 135 -14.82 -2.04 4.09
C GLN A 135 -13.35 -2.30 4.46
N ASN A 136 -12.76 -3.40 4.00
CA ASN A 136 -11.37 -3.73 4.26
C ASN A 136 -10.45 -2.80 3.46
N TYR A 137 -9.36 -2.35 4.07
CA TYR A 137 -8.38 -1.50 3.36
C TYR A 137 -7.68 -2.21 2.19
N MET A 138 -7.68 -3.55 2.13
CA MET A 138 -7.09 -4.32 1.05
C MET A 138 -8.08 -4.71 -0.06
N ASP A 139 -9.27 -4.11 -0.08
CA ASP A 139 -10.15 -4.11 -1.27
C ASP A 139 -9.87 -2.85 -2.14
N TYR A 140 -10.59 -2.66 -3.25
CA TYR A 140 -10.48 -1.49 -4.15
C TYR A 140 -11.66 -0.51 -4.07
N THR A 141 -12.39 -0.54 -2.96
CA THR A 141 -13.51 0.37 -2.73
C THR A 141 -13.07 1.82 -2.57
N ASP A 142 -14.02 2.75 -2.68
CA ASP A 142 -13.74 4.16 -2.43
C ASP A 142 -13.29 4.38 -0.98
N ASP A 143 -12.40 5.35 -0.76
CA ASP A 143 -11.84 5.68 0.56
C ASP A 143 -12.89 5.80 1.68
N ALA A 144 -14.08 6.33 1.37
CA ALA A 144 -15.16 6.53 2.33
C ALA A 144 -15.83 5.22 2.78
N CYS A 145 -15.67 4.14 2.01
CA CYS A 145 -16.19 2.81 2.32
C CYS A 145 -15.23 2.01 3.21
N MET A 146 -13.92 2.28 3.11
CA MET A 146 -12.89 1.55 3.84
C MET A 146 -12.72 2.04 5.29
N ASN A 147 -12.73 1.12 6.25
CA ASN A 147 -12.58 1.49 7.67
C ASN A 147 -11.87 0.46 8.55
N LEU A 148 -11.44 -0.71 8.04
CA LEU A 148 -10.86 -1.74 8.91
C LEU A 148 -9.72 -2.58 8.27
N TYR A 149 -8.86 -3.04 9.18
CA TYR A 149 -8.06 -4.26 9.01
C TYR A 149 -8.62 -5.33 9.97
N THR A 150 -8.50 -6.60 9.61
CA THR A 150 -8.89 -7.72 10.48
C THR A 150 -7.81 -8.04 11.53
N THR A 151 -8.12 -8.93 12.46
CA THR A 151 -7.15 -9.40 13.45
C THR A 151 -6.08 -10.27 12.80
N GLY A 152 -6.45 -11.10 11.83
CA GLY A 152 -5.53 -11.91 11.04
C GLY A 152 -4.57 -11.06 10.21
N GLN A 153 -5.08 -10.00 9.56
CA GLN A 153 -4.24 -9.04 8.84
C GLN A 153 -3.25 -8.35 9.79
N LYS A 154 -3.71 -7.90 10.97
CA LYS A 154 -2.81 -7.36 12.01
C LYS A 154 -1.71 -8.35 12.39
N ASN A 155 -2.03 -9.62 12.61
CA ASN A 155 -1.03 -10.63 12.98
C ASN A 155 0.01 -10.81 11.86
N ARG A 156 -0.44 -10.88 10.61
CA ARG A 156 0.44 -10.99 9.44
C ARG A 156 1.35 -9.77 9.27
N MET A 157 0.82 -8.57 9.48
CA MET A 157 1.59 -7.31 9.48
C MET A 157 2.59 -7.23 10.62
N ARG A 158 2.31 -7.81 11.79
CA ARG A 158 3.25 -7.80 12.92
C ARG A 158 4.38 -8.80 12.72
N ALA A 159 4.10 -9.94 12.09
CA ALA A 159 5.08 -11.01 11.88
C ALA A 159 6.32 -10.55 11.08
N VAL A 160 6.21 -9.53 10.21
CA VAL A 160 7.37 -9.02 9.47
C VAL A 160 8.40 -8.31 10.37
N PHE A 161 8.03 -7.96 11.60
CA PHE A 161 8.91 -7.34 12.60
C PHE A 161 9.47 -8.34 13.64
N ASP A 162 8.98 -9.57 13.66
CA ASP A 162 9.47 -10.60 14.57
C ASP A 162 10.92 -10.97 14.24
N THR A 163 11.57 -11.74 15.13
CA THR A 163 12.95 -12.20 14.91
C THR A 163 13.07 -12.97 13.58
N GLY A 164 13.96 -12.50 12.70
CA GLY A 164 14.14 -13.03 11.35
C GLY A 164 13.17 -12.48 10.30
N GLY A 165 12.22 -11.63 10.71
CA GLY A 165 11.28 -10.94 9.83
C GLY A 165 11.96 -9.86 8.98
N ALA A 166 11.43 -9.64 7.77
CA ALA A 166 12.00 -8.73 6.77
C ALA A 166 12.16 -7.27 7.23
N ARG A 167 11.42 -6.86 8.27
CA ARG A 167 11.39 -5.49 8.80
C ARG A 167 11.86 -5.40 10.25
N GLN A 168 12.43 -6.47 10.80
CA GLN A 168 12.91 -6.52 12.19
C GLN A 168 13.85 -5.35 12.54
N SER A 169 14.69 -4.92 11.60
CA SER A 169 15.66 -3.83 11.79
C SER A 169 15.02 -2.49 12.15
N LEU A 170 13.79 -2.22 11.69
CA LEU A 170 13.08 -0.97 11.98
C LEU A 170 12.80 -0.78 13.48
N LEU A 171 12.67 -1.86 14.25
CA LEU A 171 12.47 -1.80 15.70
C LEU A 171 13.66 -1.20 16.45
N ASN A 172 14.85 -1.21 15.82
CA ASN A 172 16.10 -0.68 16.39
C ASN A 172 16.57 0.59 15.66
N SER A 173 15.72 1.18 14.81
CA SER A 173 16.07 2.39 14.07
C SER A 173 16.27 3.57 15.02
N THR A 174 17.44 4.20 14.96
CA THR A 174 17.73 5.44 15.69
C THR A 174 17.43 6.70 14.88
N ALA A 175 16.85 6.54 13.68
CA ALA A 175 16.54 7.61 12.75
C ALA A 175 15.73 8.77 13.35
N CYS A 176 14.85 8.47 14.31
CA CYS A 176 13.98 9.45 14.95
C CYS A 176 14.53 9.99 16.30
N ASN A 177 15.68 9.50 16.77
CA ASN A 177 16.24 9.86 18.09
C ASN A 177 17.12 11.13 18.05
N GLY A 178 17.23 11.79 16.89
CA GLY A 178 18.02 13.01 16.71
C GLY A 178 17.21 14.30 16.56
N GLY A 179 15.95 14.30 17.04
CA GLY A 179 15.06 15.47 17.02
C GLY A 179 15.18 16.35 18.26
#